data_AF-A0AAN5ID78-F1
#
_entry.id   AF-A0AAN5ID78-F1
#
_cell.length_a   1.000
_cell.length_b   1.000
_cell.length_c   1.000
_cell.angle_alpha   90.00
_cell.angle_beta   90.00
_cell.angle_gamma   90.00
#
_symmetry.space_group_name_H-M   'P 1'
#
loop_
_entity.id
_entity.type
_entity.pdbx_description
1 polymer ?
#
loop_
_entity_poly.entity_id
_entity_poly.type
_entity_poly.pdbx_seq_one_letter_code
_entity_poly.pdbx_strand_id
1 'polypeptide(L)'
;SIARGDRFSRDCRGCGVEHPMRRVVSTSCGHVVCRSCAIGADECPICERPTMSNVPLEEPLDFSRDCGVCHNQAPLHRALLSSCGHTLCSGCALQLIPEALSEDAVFCPFCSSESEIVFFVEEVIKPSFFIRFARFVRRII
;
A
#
# COMPACT_ATOMS: atom_id res chain seq x y z
N SER A 1 -16.70 -8.19 -1.81
CA SER A 1 -15.53 -8.99 -2.20
C SER A 1 -14.77 -8.29 -3.31
N ILE A 2 -13.43 -8.35 -3.27
CA ILE A 2 -12.50 -7.81 -4.28
C ILE A 2 -12.08 -8.99 -5.17
N ALA A 3 -11.99 -8.80 -6.49
CA ALA A 3 -11.81 -9.85 -7.49
C ALA A 3 -10.50 -9.69 -8.28
N ARG A 4 -10.03 -10.79 -8.87
CA ARG A 4 -8.88 -10.79 -9.79
C ARG A 4 -9.13 -9.81 -10.95
N GLY A 5 -8.21 -8.85 -11.13
CA GLY A 5 -8.32 -7.80 -12.15
C GLY A 5 -9.06 -6.53 -11.72
N ASP A 6 -9.37 -6.39 -10.42
CA ASP A 6 -9.69 -5.10 -9.83
C ASP A 6 -8.44 -4.20 -9.86
N ARG A 7 -8.66 -2.90 -10.06
CA ARG A 7 -7.59 -1.89 -10.09
C ARG A 7 -7.53 -1.19 -8.74
N PHE A 8 -6.42 -0.55 -8.45
CA PHE A 8 -6.26 0.22 -7.21
C PHE A 8 -6.04 1.68 -7.56
N SER A 9 -6.79 2.57 -6.91
CA SER A 9 -6.62 4.00 -7.12
C SER A 9 -5.27 4.44 -6.52
N ARG A 10 -4.65 5.42 -7.18
CA ARG A 10 -3.50 6.15 -6.64
C ARG A 10 -3.87 7.57 -6.21
N ASP A 11 -5.12 7.97 -6.40
CA ASP A 11 -5.56 9.34 -6.16
C ASP A 11 -5.35 9.70 -4.69
N CYS A 12 -4.85 10.92 -4.46
CA CYS A 12 -4.73 11.41 -3.10
C CYS A 12 -6.11 11.74 -2.55
N ARG A 13 -6.53 11.06 -1.48
CA ARG A 13 -7.82 11.35 -0.84
C ARG A 13 -7.84 12.62 0.01
N GLY A 14 -6.67 13.22 0.29
CA GLY A 14 -6.58 14.51 0.99
C GLY A 14 -6.83 15.73 0.10
N CYS A 15 -6.38 15.71 -1.16
CA CYS A 15 -6.50 16.87 -2.07
C CYS A 15 -7.09 16.55 -3.45
N GLY A 16 -7.40 15.29 -3.75
CA GLY A 16 -7.97 14.87 -5.02
C GLY A 16 -7.00 14.78 -6.20
N VAL A 17 -5.69 15.03 -6.00
CA VAL A 17 -4.72 14.89 -7.10
C VAL A 17 -4.69 13.45 -7.61
N GLU A 18 -4.85 13.30 -8.92
CA GLU A 18 -4.76 12.01 -9.60
C GLU A 18 -3.30 11.57 -9.72
N HIS A 19 -3.05 10.27 -9.52
CA HIS A 19 -1.74 9.63 -9.73
C HIS A 19 -0.50 10.44 -9.26
N PRO A 20 -0.45 10.91 -8.00
CA PRO A 20 0.69 11.64 -7.47
C PRO A 20 2.00 10.84 -7.60
N MET A 21 3.05 11.51 -8.07
CA MET A 21 4.37 10.90 -8.28
C MET A 21 5.01 10.36 -7.00
N ARG A 22 4.74 11.00 -5.85
CA ARG A 22 5.27 10.60 -4.55
C ARG A 22 4.13 10.51 -3.55
N ARG A 23 3.99 9.34 -2.94
CA ARG A 23 2.97 9.02 -1.93
C ARG A 23 3.64 8.72 -0.60
N VAL A 24 2.90 8.97 0.48
CA VAL A 24 3.36 8.88 1.86
C VAL A 24 2.28 8.18 2.68
N VAL A 25 2.70 7.25 3.53
CA VAL A 25 1.84 6.54 4.49
C VAL A 25 1.95 7.24 5.84
N SER A 26 0.81 7.58 6.43
CA SER A 26 0.76 7.92 7.85
C SER A 26 0.76 6.63 8.67
N THR A 27 1.80 6.40 9.48
CA THR A 27 1.98 5.12 10.19
C THR A 27 0.96 4.89 11.32
N SER A 28 0.35 5.96 11.84
CA SER A 28 -0.66 5.86 12.92
C SER A 28 -2.03 5.39 12.44
N CYS A 29 -2.32 5.50 11.13
CA CYS A 29 -3.63 5.12 10.59
C CYS A 29 -3.56 4.31 9.29
N GLY A 30 -2.39 4.17 8.68
CA GLY A 30 -2.20 3.44 7.42
C GLY A 30 -2.79 4.13 6.20
N HIS A 31 -3.25 5.38 6.31
CA HIS A 31 -3.74 6.11 5.15
C HIS A 31 -2.60 6.62 4.27
N VAL A 32 -2.83 6.61 2.95
CA VAL A 32 -1.87 7.05 1.95
C VAL A 32 -2.33 8.37 1.33
N VAL A 33 -1.45 9.36 1.35
CA VAL A 33 -1.66 10.68 0.70
C VAL A 33 -0.49 11.03 -0.22
N CYS A 34 -0.64 12.05 -1.05
CA CYS A 34 0.49 12.60 -1.78
C CYS A 34 1.47 13.30 -0.82
N ARG A 35 2.73 13.40 -1.22
CA ARG A 35 3.78 14.06 -0.41
C ARG A 35 3.39 15.48 -0.02
N SER A 36 2.74 16.26 -0.89
CA SER A 36 2.35 17.64 -0.57
C SER A 36 1.30 17.72 0.54
N CYS A 37 0.38 16.74 0.63
CA CYS A 37 -0.57 16.64 1.74
C CYS A 37 0.09 16.19 3.05
N ALA A 38 1.18 15.44 3.00
CA ALA A 38 1.87 14.96 4.20
C ALA A 38 2.88 15.96 4.78
N ILE A 39 3.42 16.89 3.97
CA ILE A 39 4.42 17.86 4.45
C ILE A 39 3.76 18.85 5.41
N GLY A 40 4.28 18.93 6.64
CA GLY A 40 3.84 19.90 7.64
C GLY A 40 2.44 19.62 8.20
N ALA A 41 1.88 18.44 7.93
CA ALA A 41 0.62 18.02 8.52
C ALA A 41 0.89 17.33 9.87
N ASP A 42 0.27 17.83 10.93
CA ASP A 42 0.30 17.22 12.26
C ASP A 42 -0.81 16.16 12.43
N GLU A 43 -1.79 16.15 11.51
CA GLU A 43 -2.93 15.24 11.48
C GLU A 43 -3.13 14.65 10.08
N CYS A 44 -3.68 13.44 10.02
CA CYS A 44 -3.92 12.73 8.78
C CYS A 44 -4.99 13.48 7.95
N PRO A 45 -4.71 13.89 6.69
CA PRO A 45 -5.67 14.62 5.86
C PRO A 45 -6.93 13.83 5.44
N ILE A 46 -7.04 12.56 5.83
CA ILE A 46 -8.15 11.67 5.50
C ILE A 46 -9.03 11.38 6.73
N CYS A 47 -8.44 11.25 7.92
CA CYS A 47 -9.17 10.83 9.12
C CYS A 47 -8.85 11.63 10.38
N GLU A 48 -8.07 12.71 10.26
CA GLU A 48 -7.78 13.69 11.32
C GLU A 48 -7.06 13.11 12.54
N ARG A 49 -6.61 11.84 12.49
CA ARG A 49 -5.77 11.27 13.56
C ARG A 49 -4.40 11.95 13.56
N PRO A 50 -3.85 12.27 14.74
CA PRO A 50 -2.49 12.76 14.86
C PRO A 50 -1.50 11.85 14.12
N THR A 51 -0.66 12.44 13.28
CA THR A 51 0.37 11.69 12.56
C THR A 51 1.63 11.60 13.40
N MET A 52 1.97 10.40 13.87
CA MET A 52 3.23 10.20 14.61
C MET A 52 4.44 10.08 13.68
N SER A 53 4.25 9.51 12.49
CA SER A 53 5.27 9.44 11.44
C SER A 53 4.62 9.32 10.06
N ASN A 54 5.29 9.90 9.07
CA ASN A 54 4.90 9.93 7.68
C ASN A 54 6.04 9.33 6.84
N VAL A 55 5.84 8.11 6.33
CA VAL A 55 6.88 7.36 5.63
C VAL A 55 6.61 7.38 4.12
N PRO A 56 7.56 7.85 3.29
CA PRO A 56 7.46 7.77 1.84
C PRO A 56 7.31 6.32 1.37
N LEU A 57 6.45 6.10 0.37
CA LEU A 57 6.40 4.82 -0.33
C LEU A 57 7.54 4.75 -1.35
N GLU A 58 8.36 3.70 -1.27
CA GLU A 58 9.27 3.32 -2.35
C GLU A 58 8.46 2.58 -3.42
N GLU A 59 8.03 3.34 -4.43
CA GLU A 59 7.27 2.83 -5.57
C GLU A 59 8.14 2.81 -6.84
N PRO A 60 8.05 1.76 -7.67
CA PRO A 60 8.72 1.73 -8.97
C PRO A 60 8.12 2.79 -9.91
N LEU A 61 8.91 3.22 -10.90
CA LEU A 61 8.53 4.28 -11.85
C LEU A 61 7.31 3.93 -12.72
N ASP A 62 7.08 2.64 -12.95
CA ASP A 62 5.91 2.13 -13.68
C ASP A 62 4.68 1.92 -12.80
N PHE A 63 4.81 2.21 -11.49
CA PHE A 63 3.78 2.04 -10.47
C PHE A 63 3.28 0.60 -10.34
N SER A 64 4.13 -0.36 -10.69
CA SER A 64 3.89 -1.77 -10.43
C SER A 64 3.57 -2.02 -8.95
N ARG A 65 2.66 -2.98 -8.72
CA ARG A 65 2.29 -3.46 -7.38
C ARG A 65 2.92 -4.80 -7.06
N ASP A 66 3.79 -5.30 -7.94
CA ASP A 66 4.41 -6.60 -7.82
C ASP A 66 5.09 -6.74 -6.47
N CYS A 67 4.79 -7.81 -5.75
CA CYS A 67 5.53 -8.15 -4.56
C CYS A 67 6.92 -8.63 -4.97
N GLY A 68 7.98 -7.92 -4.58
CA GLY A 68 9.35 -8.30 -4.91
C GLY A 68 9.82 -9.62 -4.26
N VAL A 69 9.05 -10.19 -3.32
CA VAL A 69 9.37 -11.46 -2.64
C VAL A 69 8.69 -12.67 -3.30
N CYS A 70 7.36 -12.61 -3.47
CA CYS A 70 6.58 -13.75 -4.00
C CYS A 70 6.09 -13.56 -5.44
N HIS A 71 6.41 -12.42 -6.07
CA HIS A 71 6.04 -12.08 -7.45
C HIS A 71 4.53 -12.08 -7.72
N ASN A 72 3.69 -11.96 -6.69
CA ASN A 72 2.28 -11.65 -6.89
C ASN A 72 2.17 -10.25 -7.51
N GLN A 73 1.65 -10.17 -8.73
CA GLN A 73 1.64 -8.93 -9.52
C GLN A 73 0.68 -7.86 -8.98
N ALA A 74 -0.38 -8.27 -8.30
CA ALA A 74 -1.40 -7.37 -7.80
C ALA A 74 -1.91 -7.88 -6.45
N PRO A 75 -1.07 -7.85 -5.40
CA PRO A 75 -1.47 -8.29 -4.08
C PRO A 75 -2.62 -7.42 -3.58
N LEU A 76 -3.60 -8.11 -3.00
CA LEU A 76 -4.82 -7.50 -2.49
C LEU A 76 -4.53 -6.52 -1.35
N HIS A 77 -3.65 -6.94 -0.46
CA HIS A 77 -3.19 -6.17 0.68
C HIS A 77 -1.67 -6.07 0.63
N ARG A 78 -1.16 -4.88 0.91
CA ARG A 78 0.27 -4.58 0.98
C ARG A 78 0.61 -4.04 2.36
N ALA A 79 1.88 -4.18 2.70
CA ALA A 79 2.48 -3.58 3.87
C ALA A 79 3.72 -2.80 3.45
N LEU A 80 4.07 -1.81 4.26
CA LEU A 80 5.26 -0.97 4.18
C LEU A 80 6.17 -1.32 5.35
N LEU A 81 7.48 -1.28 5.12
CA LEU A 81 8.49 -1.33 6.16
C LEU A 81 8.93 0.09 6.55
N SER A 82 8.65 0.46 7.80
CA SER A 82 8.58 1.86 8.24
C SER A 82 9.88 2.64 8.16
N SER A 83 11.05 1.99 8.23
CA SER A 83 12.34 2.72 8.19
C SER A 83 12.85 2.99 6.78
N CYS A 84 12.34 2.29 5.77
CA CYS A 84 12.85 2.37 4.40
C CYS A 84 11.79 2.63 3.33
N GLY A 85 10.50 2.51 3.64
CA GLY A 85 9.43 2.77 2.68
C GLY A 85 9.16 1.65 1.68
N HIS A 86 9.96 0.58 1.67
CA HIS A 86 9.76 -0.56 0.79
C HIS A 86 8.43 -1.25 1.08
N THR A 87 7.78 -1.72 0.01
CA THR A 87 6.48 -2.38 0.09
C THR A 87 6.55 -3.83 -0.38
N LEU A 88 5.70 -4.66 0.23
CA LEU A 88 5.51 -6.07 -0.12
C LEU A 88 4.07 -6.49 0.17
N CYS A 89 3.66 -7.68 -0.27
CA CYS A 89 2.33 -8.18 0.07
C CYS A 89 2.23 -8.52 1.56
N SER A 90 1.04 -8.40 2.13
CA SER A 90 0.83 -8.67 3.56
C SER A 90 1.22 -10.09 3.98
N GLY A 91 1.04 -11.08 3.09
CA GLY A 91 1.46 -12.46 3.37
C GLY A 91 2.96 -12.60 3.56
N CYS A 92 3.76 -11.99 2.68
CA CYS A 92 5.22 -11.97 2.83
C CYS A 92 5.67 -11.10 4.01
N ALA A 93 4.97 -10.01 4.31
CA ALA A 93 5.28 -9.20 5.49
C ALA A 93 5.11 -9.99 6.80
N LEU A 94 4.01 -10.74 6.94
CA LEU A 94 3.78 -11.57 8.12
C LEU A 94 4.81 -12.69 8.28
N GLN A 95 5.38 -13.19 7.18
CA GLN A 95 6.47 -14.18 7.23
C GLN A 95 7.80 -13.60 7.73
N LEU A 96 7.94 -12.27 7.79
CA LEU A 96 9.12 -11.64 8.39
C LEU A 96 9.06 -11.58 9.91
N ILE A 97 7.89 -11.83 10.51
CA ILE A 97 7.73 -11.82 11.96
C ILE A 97 8.39 -13.09 12.53
N PRO A 98 9.42 -12.96 13.39
CA PRO A 98 10.09 -14.12 13.98
C PRO A 98 9.15 -14.95 14.86
N GLU A 99 9.42 -16.25 14.93
CA GLU A 99 8.56 -17.22 15.62
C GLU A 99 8.80 -17.31 17.15
N ALA A 100 9.82 -16.64 17.72
CA ALA A 100 10.29 -16.89 19.08
C ALA A 100 10.63 -15.62 19.88
N LEU A 101 9.75 -15.30 20.84
CA LEU A 101 9.86 -14.28 21.90
C LEU A 101 11.30 -13.93 22.32
N SER A 102 11.80 -12.74 21.95
CA SER A 102 12.28 -11.79 22.96
C SER A 102 12.58 -10.37 22.48
N GLU A 103 13.08 -10.10 21.28
CA GLU A 103 13.37 -8.71 20.79
C GLU A 103 13.33 -8.63 19.26
N ASP A 104 12.16 -8.87 18.67
CA ASP A 104 12.04 -9.26 17.27
C ASP A 104 11.95 -8.08 16.28
N ALA A 105 13.13 -7.59 15.91
CA ALA A 105 13.36 -6.68 14.80
C ALA A 105 12.96 -7.32 13.45
N VAL A 106 12.06 -6.68 12.69
CA VAL A 106 11.77 -7.08 11.30
C VAL A 106 12.78 -6.41 10.37
N PHE A 107 13.54 -7.20 9.63
CA PHE A 107 14.50 -6.68 8.65
C PHE A 107 13.91 -6.65 7.23
N CYS A 108 14.12 -5.53 6.54
CA CYS A 108 13.67 -5.37 5.17
C CYS A 108 14.39 -6.33 4.22
N PRO A 109 13.68 -7.17 3.44
CA PRO A 109 14.32 -8.12 2.52
C PRO A 109 14.99 -7.44 1.32
N PHE A 110 14.79 -6.14 1.12
CA PHE A 110 15.32 -5.39 -0.02
C PHE A 110 16.57 -4.56 0.32
N CYS A 111 16.68 -4.07 1.56
CA CYS A 111 17.77 -3.19 1.99
C CYS A 111 18.31 -3.48 3.39
N SER A 112 17.79 -4.49 4.06
CA SER A 112 18.19 -4.93 5.41
C SER A 112 18.00 -3.90 6.52
N SER A 113 17.25 -2.82 6.30
CA SER A 113 16.89 -1.89 7.38
C SER A 113 15.95 -2.58 8.37
N GLU A 114 16.27 -2.48 9.66
CA GLU A 114 15.35 -2.81 10.76
C GLU A 114 14.13 -1.89 10.69
N SER A 115 12.93 -2.46 10.74
CA SER A 115 11.66 -1.79 10.43
C SER A 115 10.53 -2.35 11.27
N GLU A 116 9.46 -1.57 11.39
CA GLU A 116 8.14 -2.07 11.75
C GLU A 116 7.31 -2.34 10.50
N ILE A 117 6.39 -3.29 10.59
CA ILE A 117 5.43 -3.58 9.52
C ILE A 117 4.21 -2.66 9.68
N VAL A 118 3.95 -1.84 8.67
CA VAL A 118 2.76 -0.97 8.60
C VAL A 118 1.84 -1.47 7.50
N PHE A 119 0.66 -1.95 7.87
CA PHE A 119 -0.41 -2.25 6.92
C PHE A 119 -1.10 -0.96 6.51
N PHE A 120 -1.14 -0.67 5.21
CA PHE A 120 -1.74 0.55 4.70
C PHE A 120 -2.94 0.27 3.80
N VAL A 121 -3.86 1.22 3.79
CA VAL A 121 -5.14 1.11 3.07
C VAL A 121 -4.96 1.60 1.65
N GLU A 122 -5.35 0.77 0.70
CA GLU A 122 -5.44 1.16 -0.70
C GLU A 122 -6.87 0.97 -1.18
N GLU A 123 -7.32 1.94 -1.96
CA GLU A 123 -8.68 1.91 -2.48
C GLU A 123 -8.76 1.07 -3.74
N VAL A 124 -9.75 0.18 -3.75
CA VAL A 124 -10.06 -0.68 -4.89
C VAL A 124 -11.06 0.02 -5.80
N ILE A 125 -10.67 0.25 -7.05
CA ILE A 125 -11.56 0.70 -8.12
C ILE A 125 -12.36 -0.50 -8.61
N LYS A 126 -13.63 -0.57 -8.21
CA LYS A 126 -14.56 -1.58 -8.72
C LYS A 126 -14.95 -1.23 -10.16
N PRO A 127 -14.73 -2.12 -11.13
CA PRO A 127 -15.18 -1.88 -12.50
C PRO A 127 -16.70 -1.74 -12.54
N SER A 128 -17.20 -0.89 -13.44
CA SER A 128 -18.64 -0.68 -13.63
C SER A 128 -19.35 -1.99 -13.96
N PHE A 129 -20.65 -2.05 -13.69
CA PHE A 129 -21.49 -3.20 -14.01
C PHE A 129 -21.33 -3.62 -15.48
N PHE A 130 -21.30 -2.65 -16.40
CA PHE A 130 -21.08 -2.88 -17.83
C PHE A 130 -19.77 -3.62 -18.14
N ILE A 131 -18.65 -3.21 -17.53
CA ILE A 131 -17.35 -3.88 -17.75
C ILE A 131 -17.37 -5.31 -17.17
N ARG A 132 -17.99 -5.48 -16.00
CA ARG A 132 -18.15 -6.81 -15.38
C ARG A 132 -19.01 -7.73 -16.24
N PHE A 133 -20.13 -7.22 -16.76
CA PHE A 133 -21.03 -7.95 -17.64
C PHE A 133 -20.35 -8.31 -18.96
N ALA A 134 -19.65 -7.38 -19.60
CA ALA A 134 -18.90 -7.66 -20.83
C ALA A 134 -17.80 -8.73 -20.64
N ARG A 135 -17.08 -8.70 -19.52
CA ARG A 135 -16.09 -9.74 -19.15
C ARG A 135 -16.75 -11.10 -18.89
N PHE A 136 -17.93 -11.11 -18.27
CA PHE A 136 -18.70 -12.32 -18.03
C PHE A 136 -19.14 -12.95 -19.35
N VAL A 137 -19.78 -12.17 -20.23
CA VAL A 137 -20.22 -12.62 -21.56
C VAL A 137 -19.06 -13.20 -22.38
N ARG A 138 -17.90 -12.53 -22.43
CA ARG A 138 -16.68 -13.04 -23.10
C ARG A 138 -16.12 -14.36 -22.54
N ARG A 139 -16.55 -14.80 -21.36
CA ARG A 139 -16.09 -16.05 -20.73
C ARG A 139 -17.00 -17.24 -20.99
N ILE A 140 -18.22 -17.01 -21.49
CA ILE A 140 -19.26 -18.03 -21.73
C ILE A 140 -19.54 -18.23 -23.22
N ILE A 141 -18.91 -17.43 -24.07
CA ILE A 141 -18.85 -17.59 -25.53
C ILE A 141 -17.41 -18.01 -25.86
#